data_AF-A0A1I2GCC4-F1
#
_entry.id   AF-A0A1I2GCC4-F1
#
_cell.length_a   1.000
_cell.length_b   1.000
_cell.length_c   1.000
_cell.angle_alpha   90.00
_cell.angle_beta   90.00
_cell.angle_gamma   90.00
#
_symmetry.space_group_name_H-M   'P 1'
#
loop_
_entity.id
_entity.type
_entity.pdbx_description
1 polymer ?
#
loop_
_entity_poly.entity_id
_entity_poly.type
_entity_poly.pdbx_seq_one_letter_code
_entity_poly.pdbx_strand_id
1 'polypeptide(L)'
;MKTFYKKGILVLIFFNVFCLYAQTDFNKLDAKGKKHGVWKGFYEESKRPRYEGTFDHGKEIGIFNFYDDTKAKSVIATREFNPKNNATYTIFYDQKSNKVSEGKVVNKLFEGQWKYYHQASKNIMTTENYIKGKVEGLRTVFYASGKIAEEINYKNNLKNGFYKKYTEKGILLEESSFKGDLYSGLAIFRDSYGSTVSKGQFVNGKKSGIWQFFEKGKLVKEMNMSFPENATKSKNN
;
A
#
# COMPACT_ATOMS: atom_id res chain seq x y z
N MET A 1 -15.74 -31.00 70.86
CA MET A 1 -15.88 -32.08 69.86
C MET A 1 -16.50 -31.45 68.60
N LYS A 2 -15.66 -31.08 67.61
CA LYS A 2 -15.71 -31.54 66.19
C LYS A 2 -17.13 -31.38 65.57
N THR A 3 -17.35 -30.67 64.46
CA THR A 3 -16.57 -30.67 63.21
C THR A 3 -17.03 -29.52 62.31
N PHE A 4 -16.08 -28.76 61.74
CA PHE A 4 -16.33 -27.82 60.64
C PHE A 4 -16.41 -28.59 59.31
N TYR A 5 -17.50 -28.43 58.55
CA TYR A 5 -17.57 -28.91 57.16
C TYR A 5 -17.03 -27.83 56.21
N LYS A 6 -15.78 -28.02 55.76
CA LYS A 6 -15.24 -27.32 54.57
C LYS A 6 -15.90 -27.92 53.33
N LYS A 7 -16.74 -27.14 52.64
CA LYS A 7 -17.14 -27.44 51.25
C LYS A 7 -15.94 -27.15 50.35
N GLY A 8 -15.20 -28.20 49.99
CA GLY A 8 -14.21 -28.15 48.92
C GLY A 8 -14.91 -28.12 47.58
N ILE A 9 -14.76 -27.03 46.83
CA ILE A 9 -15.15 -26.98 45.42
C ILE A 9 -14.05 -27.68 44.64
N LEU A 10 -14.34 -28.89 44.16
CA LEU A 10 -13.50 -29.66 43.26
C LEU A 10 -13.67 -29.06 41.85
N VAL A 11 -12.81 -28.12 41.46
CA VAL A 11 -12.73 -27.65 40.07
C VAL A 11 -12.00 -28.73 39.27
N LEU A 12 -12.77 -29.59 38.60
CA LEU A 12 -12.28 -30.47 37.55
C LEU A 12 -11.88 -29.62 36.34
N ILE A 13 -10.62 -29.20 36.29
CA ILE A 13 -10.01 -28.69 35.07
C ILE A 13 -9.81 -29.89 34.14
N PHE A 14 -10.75 -30.08 33.20
CA PHE A 14 -10.51 -30.91 32.02
C PHE A 14 -9.46 -30.22 31.15
N PHE A 15 -8.19 -30.53 31.41
CA PHE A 15 -7.10 -30.24 30.48
C PHE A 15 -7.29 -31.16 29.28
N ASN A 16 -8.09 -30.72 28.30
CA ASN A 16 -8.16 -31.36 26.99
C ASN A 16 -6.80 -31.14 26.31
N VAL A 17 -5.87 -32.04 26.58
CA VAL A 17 -4.67 -32.21 25.77
C VAL A 17 -5.12 -32.84 24.45
N PHE A 18 -5.58 -32.01 23.52
CA PHE A 18 -5.47 -32.37 22.11
C PHE A 18 -3.98 -32.33 21.78
N CYS A 19 -3.31 -33.47 21.95
CA CYS A 19 -2.14 -33.79 21.16
C CYS A 19 -2.58 -33.74 19.70
N LEU A 20 -2.45 -32.57 19.08
CA LEU A 20 -2.42 -32.44 17.64
C LEU A 20 -1.23 -33.28 17.19
N TYR A 21 -1.50 -34.51 16.75
CA TYR A 21 -0.62 -35.14 15.77
C TYR A 21 -0.47 -34.09 14.68
N ALA A 22 0.72 -33.50 14.57
CA ALA A 22 1.06 -32.69 13.42
C ALA A 22 0.71 -33.56 12.21
N GLN A 23 -0.27 -33.12 11.42
CA GLN A 23 -0.64 -33.81 10.19
C GLN A 23 0.61 -33.80 9.31
N THR A 24 1.38 -34.89 9.34
CA THR A 24 2.60 -35.07 8.53
C THR A 24 2.27 -35.18 7.05
N ASP A 25 1.00 -35.43 6.76
CA ASP A 25 0.48 -35.61 5.44
C ASP A 25 0.06 -34.29 4.81
N PHE A 26 0.85 -33.81 3.87
CA PHE A 26 0.53 -32.67 3.01
C PHE A 26 0.44 -33.13 1.55
N ASN A 27 -0.12 -32.27 0.70
CA ASN A 27 -0.26 -32.51 -0.74
C ASN A 27 -1.18 -33.70 -1.11
N LYS A 28 -2.26 -33.90 -0.34
CA LYS A 28 -3.27 -34.94 -0.61
C LYS A 28 -4.33 -34.48 -1.61
N LEU A 29 -4.78 -35.41 -2.44
CA LEU A 29 -5.90 -35.19 -3.35
C LEU A 29 -7.19 -35.77 -2.75
N ASP A 30 -8.32 -35.15 -3.07
CA ASP A 30 -9.64 -35.70 -2.81
C ASP A 30 -9.99 -36.83 -3.81
N ALA A 31 -11.15 -37.46 -3.61
CA ALA A 31 -11.65 -38.53 -4.48
C ALA A 31 -11.83 -38.13 -5.96
N LYS A 32 -11.82 -36.82 -6.28
CA LYS A 32 -11.93 -36.26 -7.63
C LYS A 32 -10.57 -35.81 -8.18
N GLY A 33 -9.47 -36.12 -7.49
CA GLY A 33 -8.12 -35.72 -7.90
C GLY A 33 -7.81 -34.24 -7.66
N LYS A 34 -8.60 -33.52 -6.85
CA LYS A 34 -8.36 -32.10 -6.54
C LYS A 34 -7.60 -31.94 -5.24
N LYS A 35 -6.82 -30.86 -5.11
CA LYS A 35 -6.08 -30.54 -3.87
C LYS A 35 -7.01 -30.46 -2.66
N HIS A 36 -6.69 -31.15 -1.57
CA HIS A 36 -7.50 -31.13 -0.35
C HIS A 36 -6.64 -31.26 0.90
N GLY A 37 -6.93 -30.45 1.92
CA GLY A 37 -6.16 -30.35 3.15
C GLY A 37 -4.90 -29.48 3.01
N VAL A 38 -3.95 -29.69 3.91
CA VAL A 38 -2.70 -28.93 3.96
C VAL A 38 -1.86 -29.20 2.71
N TRP A 39 -1.38 -28.13 2.09
CA TRP A 39 -0.55 -28.16 0.89
C TRP A 39 0.72 -27.36 1.09
N LYS A 40 1.85 -27.93 0.68
CA LYS A 40 3.16 -27.32 0.73
C LYS A 40 3.78 -27.33 -0.66
N GLY A 41 4.14 -26.14 -1.14
CA GLY A 41 4.98 -25.98 -2.31
C GLY A 41 6.43 -25.79 -1.90
N PHE A 42 7.36 -26.24 -2.75
CA PHE A 42 8.80 -26.17 -2.49
C PHE A 42 9.52 -25.43 -3.62
N TYR A 43 10.64 -24.78 -3.29
CA TYR A 43 11.59 -24.29 -4.27
C TYR A 43 12.25 -25.46 -5.01
N GLU A 44 12.50 -25.29 -6.31
CA GLU A 44 12.95 -26.38 -7.17
C GLU A 44 14.37 -26.85 -6.83
N GLU A 45 15.30 -25.93 -6.60
CA GLU A 45 16.70 -26.26 -6.33
C GLU A 45 16.93 -26.62 -4.86
N SER A 46 16.59 -25.70 -3.94
CA SER A 46 16.88 -25.86 -2.52
C SER A 46 16.00 -26.87 -1.80
N LYS A 47 14.87 -27.24 -2.41
CA LYS A 47 13.78 -28.03 -1.81
C LYS A 47 13.22 -27.42 -0.52
N ARG A 48 13.48 -26.14 -0.23
CA ARG A 48 12.90 -25.45 0.93
C ARG A 48 11.43 -25.13 0.69
N PRO A 49 10.60 -25.04 1.75
CA PRO A 49 9.21 -24.60 1.61
C PRO A 49 9.15 -23.23 0.95
N ARG A 50 8.33 -23.11 -0.09
CA ARG A 50 8.03 -21.86 -0.79
C ARG A 50 6.71 -21.27 -0.33
N TYR A 51 5.74 -22.12 -0.05
CA TYR A 51 4.49 -21.73 0.57
C TYR A 51 3.85 -22.90 1.30
N GLU A 52 2.98 -22.59 2.26
CA GLU A 52 2.02 -23.53 2.82
C GLU A 52 0.64 -22.88 2.94
N GLY A 53 -0.41 -23.69 2.84
CA GLY A 53 -1.79 -23.25 2.99
C GLY A 53 -2.74 -24.43 2.93
N THR A 54 -4.05 -24.17 2.97
CA THR A 54 -5.07 -25.22 2.94
C THR A 54 -5.90 -25.13 1.66
N PHE A 55 -6.15 -26.27 1.04
CA PHE A 55 -7.11 -26.39 -0.06
C PHE A 55 -8.35 -27.15 0.40
N ASP A 56 -9.50 -26.71 -0.06
CA ASP A 56 -10.76 -27.43 0.04
C ASP A 56 -11.31 -27.70 -1.36
N HIS A 57 -11.25 -28.96 -1.78
CA HIS A 57 -11.74 -29.43 -3.09
C HIS A 57 -11.18 -28.63 -4.28
N GLY A 58 -9.88 -28.33 -4.23
CA GLY A 58 -9.14 -27.57 -5.24
C GLY A 58 -9.17 -26.06 -5.06
N LYS A 59 -9.91 -25.54 -4.08
CA LYS A 59 -10.00 -24.10 -3.78
C LYS A 59 -9.14 -23.72 -2.59
N GLU A 60 -8.38 -22.65 -2.68
CA GLU A 60 -7.63 -22.09 -1.56
C GLU A 60 -8.58 -21.57 -0.46
N ILE A 61 -8.31 -21.95 0.78
CA ILE A 61 -9.04 -21.47 1.96
C ILE A 61 -8.08 -21.04 3.08
N GLY A 62 -8.52 -20.08 3.89
CA GLY A 62 -7.76 -19.57 5.02
C GLY A 62 -6.51 -18.80 4.59
N ILE A 63 -5.46 -18.89 5.41
CA ILE A 63 -4.22 -18.14 5.23
C ILE A 63 -3.18 -19.02 4.58
N PHE A 64 -2.55 -18.49 3.53
CA PHE A 64 -1.35 -19.03 2.94
C PHE A 64 -0.15 -18.24 3.42
N ASN A 65 0.90 -18.93 3.88
CA ASN A 65 2.20 -18.36 4.19
C ASN A 65 3.14 -18.58 3.01
N PHE A 66 3.89 -17.56 2.64
CA PHE A 66 4.94 -17.62 1.62
C PHE A 66 6.29 -17.35 2.27
N TYR A 67 7.27 -18.19 1.97
CA TYR A 67 8.59 -18.15 2.58
C TYR A 67 9.63 -17.72 1.56
N ASP A 68 10.72 -17.12 2.02
CA ASP A 68 11.91 -16.93 1.19
C ASP A 68 12.70 -18.23 0.97
N ASP A 69 13.66 -18.20 0.05
CA ASP A 69 14.56 -19.33 -0.20
C ASP A 69 15.87 -19.26 0.61
N THR A 70 15.80 -18.78 1.85
CA THR A 70 16.95 -18.80 2.75
C THR A 70 16.85 -19.97 3.71
N LYS A 71 17.95 -20.28 4.41
CA LYS A 71 17.90 -21.28 5.50
C LYS A 71 16.99 -20.84 6.65
N ALA A 72 16.77 -19.53 6.81
CA ALA A 72 15.88 -18.98 7.83
C ALA A 72 14.39 -19.23 7.51
N LYS A 73 14.03 -19.38 6.22
CA LYS A 73 12.65 -19.61 5.76
C LYS A 73 11.70 -18.56 6.32
N SER A 74 12.09 -17.31 6.18
CA SER A 74 11.34 -16.17 6.69
C SER A 74 10.02 -16.04 5.94
N VAL A 75 8.92 -15.77 6.64
CA VAL A 75 7.64 -15.45 5.99
C VAL A 75 7.77 -14.08 5.32
N ILE A 76 7.67 -14.05 4.00
CA ILE A 76 7.77 -12.83 3.19
C ILE A 76 6.41 -12.32 2.72
N ALA A 77 5.37 -13.17 2.75
CA ALA A 77 4.01 -12.74 2.51
C ALA A 77 2.98 -13.68 3.16
N THR A 78 1.83 -13.13 3.50
CA THR A 78 0.62 -13.89 3.82
C THR A 78 -0.49 -13.54 2.83
N ARG A 79 -1.34 -14.51 2.52
CA ARG A 79 -2.57 -14.29 1.73
C ARG A 79 -3.74 -14.97 2.40
N GLU A 80 -4.69 -14.19 2.88
CA GLU A 80 -5.96 -14.69 3.39
C GLU A 80 -6.98 -14.76 2.27
N PHE A 81 -7.47 -15.96 1.96
CA PHE A 81 -8.43 -16.19 0.88
C PHE A 81 -9.86 -15.99 1.36
N ASN A 82 -10.61 -15.17 0.63
CA ASN A 82 -12.03 -14.99 0.90
C ASN A 82 -12.81 -16.23 0.44
N PRO A 83 -13.64 -16.87 1.30
CA PRO A 83 -14.37 -18.07 0.91
C PRO A 83 -15.48 -17.80 -0.13
N LYS A 84 -15.92 -16.55 -0.29
CA LYS A 84 -17.06 -16.18 -1.14
C LYS A 84 -16.68 -15.66 -2.52
N ASN A 85 -15.44 -15.23 -2.74
CA ASN A 85 -15.01 -14.64 -4.01
C ASN A 85 -13.50 -14.80 -4.24
N ASN A 86 -13.00 -14.32 -5.38
CA ASN A 86 -11.59 -14.40 -5.75
C ASN A 86 -10.72 -13.31 -5.09
N ALA A 87 -11.17 -12.74 -3.98
CA ALA A 87 -10.39 -11.74 -3.26
C ALA A 87 -9.46 -12.42 -2.25
N THR A 88 -8.27 -11.85 -2.09
CA THR A 88 -7.40 -12.13 -0.96
C THR A 88 -7.02 -10.84 -0.25
N TYR A 89 -6.76 -10.92 1.05
CA TYR A 89 -6.02 -9.88 1.75
C TYR A 89 -4.56 -10.30 1.82
N THR A 90 -3.66 -9.47 1.30
CA THR A 90 -2.23 -9.78 1.19
C THR A 90 -1.44 -8.86 2.09
N ILE A 91 -0.49 -9.43 2.84
CA ILE A 91 0.49 -8.68 3.62
C ILE A 91 1.88 -9.12 3.15
N PHE A 92 2.76 -8.16 2.89
CA PHE A 92 4.17 -8.39 2.59
C PHE A 92 5.04 -8.01 3.80
N TYR A 93 6.11 -8.76 4.01
CA TYR A 93 7.04 -8.57 5.11
C TYR A 93 8.47 -8.42 4.62
N ASP A 94 9.30 -7.73 5.40
CA ASP A 94 10.74 -7.76 5.22
C ASP A 94 11.37 -9.00 5.87
N GLN A 95 12.69 -9.15 5.72
CA GLN A 95 13.46 -10.26 6.27
C GLN A 95 13.46 -10.32 7.81
N LYS A 96 13.04 -9.25 8.49
CA LYS A 96 12.91 -9.16 9.95
C LYS A 96 11.45 -9.28 10.40
N SER A 97 10.57 -9.75 9.52
CA SER A 97 9.11 -9.88 9.76
C SER A 97 8.38 -8.56 10.00
N ASN A 98 8.98 -7.41 9.66
CA ASN A 98 8.25 -6.14 9.69
C ASN A 98 7.32 -6.05 8.49
N LYS A 99 6.10 -5.52 8.69
CA LYS A 99 5.15 -5.30 7.61
C LYS A 99 5.69 -4.23 6.64
N VAL A 100 5.73 -4.55 5.35
CA VAL A 100 6.17 -3.65 4.27
C VAL A 100 4.97 -3.01 3.59
N SER A 101 3.96 -3.82 3.26
CA SER A 101 2.72 -3.34 2.67
C SER A 101 1.57 -4.32 2.90
N GLU A 102 0.36 -3.82 2.77
CA GLU A 102 -0.84 -4.65 2.80
C GLU A 102 -1.97 -4.07 1.94
N GLY A 103 -2.83 -4.96 1.46
CA GLY A 103 -4.02 -4.56 0.72
C GLY A 103 -4.76 -5.73 0.12
N LYS A 104 -5.89 -5.42 -0.51
CA LYS A 104 -6.75 -6.41 -1.16
C LYS A 104 -6.23 -6.69 -2.58
N VAL A 105 -6.28 -7.97 -2.95
CA VAL A 105 -6.01 -8.46 -4.31
C VAL A 105 -7.28 -9.13 -4.81
N VAL A 106 -7.74 -8.81 -6.02
CA VAL A 106 -8.87 -9.47 -6.68
C VAL A 106 -8.41 -9.93 -8.05
N ASN A 107 -8.60 -11.21 -8.38
CA ASN A 107 -8.16 -11.77 -9.66
C ASN A 107 -6.68 -11.48 -9.97
N LYS A 108 -5.81 -11.59 -8.96
CA LYS A 108 -4.35 -11.31 -9.01
C LYS A 108 -3.99 -9.83 -9.25
N LEU A 109 -4.94 -8.91 -9.19
CA LEU A 109 -4.72 -7.47 -9.34
C LEU A 109 -4.98 -6.74 -8.01
N PHE A 110 -4.22 -5.69 -7.73
CA PHE A 110 -4.47 -4.85 -6.55
C PHE A 110 -5.82 -4.14 -6.66
N GLU A 111 -6.55 -4.07 -5.54
CA GLU A 111 -7.90 -3.52 -5.50
C GLU A 111 -8.11 -2.77 -4.17
N GLY A 112 -8.79 -1.63 -4.22
CA GLY A 112 -9.04 -0.79 -3.06
C GLY A 112 -7.78 -0.14 -2.50
N GLN A 113 -7.83 0.25 -1.22
CA GLN A 113 -6.72 0.92 -0.57
C GLN A 113 -5.60 -0.07 -0.22
N TRP A 114 -4.39 0.26 -0.66
CA TRP A 114 -3.13 -0.34 -0.26
C TRP A 114 -2.37 0.59 0.69
N LYS A 115 -1.72 -0.01 1.69
CA LYS A 115 -0.91 0.69 2.68
C LYS A 115 0.53 0.22 2.56
N TYR A 116 1.46 1.15 2.64
CA TYR A 116 2.90 0.92 2.65
C TYR A 116 3.46 1.53 3.93
N TYR A 117 4.38 0.85 4.59
CA TYR A 117 4.87 1.22 5.91
C TYR A 117 6.28 1.78 5.84
N HIS A 118 6.59 2.66 6.79
CA HIS A 118 7.98 3.03 7.04
C HIS A 118 8.77 1.81 7.51
N GLN A 119 10.05 1.76 7.16
CA GLN A 119 10.93 0.64 7.48
C GLN A 119 10.92 0.34 8.99
N ALA A 120 10.70 -0.93 9.33
CA ALA A 120 10.64 -1.42 10.71
C ALA A 120 9.69 -0.62 11.62
N SER A 121 8.61 -0.08 11.07
CA SER A 121 7.63 0.75 11.78
C SER A 121 6.20 0.32 11.47
N LYS A 122 5.28 0.62 12.39
CA LYS A 122 3.84 0.49 12.17
C LYS A 122 3.23 1.74 11.53
N ASN A 123 4.01 2.81 11.36
CA ASN A 123 3.55 4.05 10.76
C ASN A 123 3.44 3.87 9.24
N ILE A 124 2.30 4.29 8.69
CA ILE A 124 2.05 4.28 7.26
C ILE A 124 2.93 5.36 6.61
N MET A 125 3.66 4.96 5.58
CA MET A 125 4.43 5.85 4.70
C MET A 125 3.60 6.32 3.52
N THR A 126 2.74 5.45 2.98
CA THR A 126 1.92 5.78 1.81
C THR A 126 0.61 5.00 1.83
N THR A 127 -0.48 5.64 1.43
CA THR A 127 -1.70 4.99 1.00
C THR A 127 -1.93 5.25 -0.49
N GLU A 128 -2.36 4.23 -1.21
CA GLU A 128 -2.72 4.29 -2.63
C GLU A 128 -4.04 3.56 -2.84
N ASN A 129 -4.90 4.10 -3.70
CA ASN A 129 -6.14 3.44 -4.08
C ASN A 129 -5.97 2.79 -5.45
N TYR A 130 -6.43 1.55 -5.58
CA TYR A 130 -6.31 0.77 -6.80
C TYR A 130 -7.68 0.32 -7.32
N ILE A 131 -7.85 0.33 -8.65
CA ILE A 131 -8.95 -0.33 -9.35
C ILE A 131 -8.35 -1.23 -10.42
N LYS A 132 -8.59 -2.55 -10.34
CA LYS A 132 -8.06 -3.53 -11.32
C LYS A 132 -6.55 -3.38 -11.57
N GLY A 133 -5.78 -3.20 -10.49
CA GLY A 133 -4.32 -3.10 -10.52
C GLY A 133 -3.77 -1.76 -10.99
N LYS A 134 -4.61 -0.75 -11.25
CA LYS A 134 -4.18 0.61 -11.57
C LYS A 134 -4.45 1.55 -10.40
N VAL A 135 -3.51 2.43 -10.09
CA VAL A 135 -3.71 3.53 -9.15
C VAL A 135 -4.80 4.46 -9.69
N GLU A 136 -5.83 4.68 -8.87
CA GLU A 136 -7.02 5.44 -9.20
C GLU A 136 -7.52 6.16 -7.94
N GLY A 137 -7.73 7.48 -8.03
CA GLY A 137 -8.11 8.32 -6.90
C GLY A 137 -6.91 8.81 -6.08
N LEU A 138 -7.15 9.08 -4.80
CA LEU A 138 -6.18 9.73 -3.93
C LEU A 138 -5.04 8.78 -3.54
N ARG A 139 -3.81 9.28 -3.67
CA ARG A 139 -2.60 8.76 -3.03
C ARG A 139 -2.12 9.78 -1.99
N THR A 140 -1.80 9.29 -0.80
CA THR A 140 -1.32 10.12 0.31
C THR A 140 0.02 9.59 0.80
N VAL A 141 1.01 10.46 0.90
CA VAL A 141 2.33 10.17 1.48
C VAL A 141 2.40 10.82 2.85
N PHE A 142 3.01 10.13 3.80
CA PHE A 142 3.15 10.57 5.18
C PHE A 142 4.62 10.68 5.56
N TYR A 143 4.90 11.62 6.47
CA TYR A 143 6.14 11.65 7.24
C TYR A 143 6.16 10.52 8.26
N ALA A 144 7.36 10.19 8.78
CA ALA A 144 7.50 9.19 9.83
C ALA A 144 6.71 9.54 11.11
N SER A 145 6.43 10.82 11.35
CA SER A 145 5.54 11.31 12.41
C SER A 145 4.06 11.01 12.19
N GLY A 146 3.67 10.49 11.03
CA GLY A 146 2.28 10.23 10.64
C GLY A 146 1.54 11.44 10.06
N LYS A 147 2.21 12.59 9.96
CA LYS A 147 1.66 13.79 9.30
C LYS A 147 1.71 13.66 7.79
N ILE A 148 0.76 14.27 7.10
CA ILE A 148 0.70 14.25 5.63
C ILE A 148 1.88 15.04 5.06
N ALA A 149 2.58 14.44 4.11
CA ALA A 149 3.66 15.04 3.33
C ALA A 149 3.18 15.43 1.92
N GLU A 150 2.37 14.58 1.29
CA GLU A 150 1.88 14.78 -0.08
C GLU A 150 0.49 14.18 -0.24
N GLU A 151 -0.36 14.85 -1.01
CA GLU A 151 -1.65 14.35 -1.49
C GLU A 151 -1.74 14.56 -2.99
N ILE A 152 -2.07 13.51 -3.73
CA ILE A 152 -2.13 13.58 -5.19
C ILE A 152 -3.19 12.63 -5.74
N ASN A 153 -3.96 13.09 -6.72
CA ASN A 153 -4.92 12.23 -7.41
C ASN A 153 -4.31 11.56 -8.63
N TYR A 154 -4.74 10.33 -8.84
CA TYR A 154 -4.39 9.50 -9.98
C TYR A 154 -5.64 9.09 -10.76
N LYS A 155 -5.47 8.92 -12.07
CA LYS A 155 -6.45 8.30 -12.95
C LYS A 155 -5.69 7.38 -13.89
N ASN A 156 -5.98 6.08 -13.88
CA ASN A 156 -5.29 5.07 -14.68
C ASN A 156 -3.75 5.15 -14.57
N ASN A 157 -3.20 5.16 -13.35
CA ASN A 157 -1.76 5.31 -13.05
C ASN A 157 -1.13 6.67 -13.38
N LEU A 158 -1.86 7.63 -13.96
CA LEU A 158 -1.35 8.95 -14.29
C LEU A 158 -1.81 9.97 -13.24
N LYS A 159 -0.94 10.90 -12.84
CA LYS A 159 -1.32 12.03 -11.99
C LYS A 159 -2.39 12.85 -12.69
N ASN A 160 -3.52 13.03 -12.04
CA ASN A 160 -4.67 13.70 -12.62
C ASN A 160 -5.59 14.26 -11.52
N GLY A 161 -5.68 15.58 -11.41
CA GLY A 161 -6.43 16.28 -10.37
C GLY A 161 -5.52 17.10 -9.46
N PHE A 162 -5.98 17.37 -8.23
CA PHE A 162 -5.24 18.22 -7.29
C PHE A 162 -3.97 17.53 -6.78
N TYR A 163 -2.98 18.36 -6.45
CA TYR A 163 -1.74 18.03 -5.79
C TYR A 163 -1.49 19.01 -4.65
N LYS A 164 -1.13 18.48 -3.49
CA LYS A 164 -0.72 19.27 -2.33
C LYS A 164 0.54 18.67 -1.72
N LYS A 165 1.48 19.54 -1.35
CA LYS A 165 2.69 19.15 -0.63
C LYS A 165 2.82 19.98 0.63
N TYR A 166 3.20 19.35 1.73
CA TYR A 166 3.29 19.97 3.04
C TYR A 166 4.70 19.82 3.61
N THR A 167 5.04 20.66 4.60
CA THR A 167 6.14 20.40 5.53
C THR A 167 5.67 19.46 6.65
N GLU A 168 6.62 18.91 7.42
CA GLU A 168 6.29 18.14 8.63
C GLU A 168 5.64 18.98 9.74
N LYS A 169 5.67 20.32 9.63
CA LYS A 169 4.90 21.21 10.51
C LYS A 169 3.46 21.41 10.04
N GLY A 170 3.07 20.83 8.91
CA GLY A 170 1.73 20.97 8.30
C GLY A 170 1.60 22.21 7.40
N ILE A 171 2.70 22.90 7.09
CA ILE A 171 2.69 24.11 6.25
C ILE A 171 2.60 23.69 4.79
N LEU A 172 1.58 24.15 4.08
CA LEU A 172 1.38 23.88 2.65
C LEU A 172 2.47 24.58 1.83
N LEU A 173 3.33 23.79 1.18
CA LEU A 173 4.42 24.26 0.32
C LEU A 173 3.97 24.44 -1.12
N GLU A 174 3.08 23.56 -1.59
CA GLU A 174 2.63 23.56 -2.96
C GLU A 174 1.16 23.19 -3.03
N GLU A 175 0.43 23.92 -3.86
CA GLU A 175 -0.92 23.62 -4.27
C GLU A 175 -1.01 23.79 -5.78
N SER A 176 -1.26 22.70 -6.48
CA SER A 176 -1.25 22.66 -7.95
C SER A 176 -2.20 21.56 -8.45
N SER A 177 -2.26 21.39 -9.76
CA SER A 177 -2.99 20.27 -10.36
C SER A 177 -2.25 19.66 -11.55
N PHE A 178 -2.56 18.40 -11.80
CA PHE A 178 -1.99 17.60 -12.89
C PHE A 178 -3.08 17.15 -13.85
N LYS A 179 -2.71 16.96 -15.12
CA LYS A 179 -3.50 16.29 -16.15
C LYS A 179 -2.58 15.39 -16.96
N GLY A 180 -2.63 14.09 -16.72
CA GLY A 180 -1.79 13.11 -17.41
C GLY A 180 -0.30 13.33 -17.13
N ASP A 181 0.09 13.35 -15.85
CA ASP A 181 1.46 13.58 -15.35
C ASP A 181 2.05 14.98 -15.59
N LEU A 182 1.37 15.84 -16.33
CA LEU A 182 1.80 17.21 -16.58
C LEU A 182 1.07 18.19 -15.67
N TYR A 183 1.78 19.18 -15.12
CA TYR A 183 1.13 20.31 -14.45
C TYR A 183 0.10 20.97 -15.36
N SER A 184 -1.05 21.33 -14.81
CA SER A 184 -2.16 21.93 -15.53
C SER A 184 -2.96 22.80 -14.56
N GLY A 185 -3.29 24.02 -14.96
CA GLY A 185 -4.05 24.96 -14.15
C GLY A 185 -3.18 25.78 -13.19
N LEU A 186 -3.84 26.36 -12.18
CA LEU A 186 -3.19 27.25 -11.21
C LEU A 186 -2.22 26.45 -10.33
N ALA A 187 -1.03 27.00 -10.14
CA ALA A 187 -0.08 26.52 -9.14
C ALA A 187 0.33 27.66 -8.20
N ILE A 188 0.40 27.35 -6.91
CA ILE A 188 0.82 28.25 -5.84
C ILE A 188 1.94 27.57 -5.07
N PHE A 189 3.08 28.23 -5.00
CA PHE A 189 4.25 27.80 -4.24
C PHE A 189 4.45 28.72 -3.05
N ARG A 190 4.70 28.13 -1.89
CA ARG A 190 4.90 28.81 -0.62
C ARG A 190 6.23 28.37 0.00
N ASP A 191 6.82 29.23 0.82
CA ASP A 191 8.00 28.89 1.60
C ASP A 191 7.65 28.04 2.83
N SER A 192 8.66 27.68 3.62
CA SER A 192 8.51 26.89 4.85
C SER A 192 7.81 27.64 6.00
N TYR A 193 7.49 28.92 5.83
CA TYR A 193 6.70 29.74 6.76
C TYR A 193 5.26 29.95 6.27
N GLY A 194 4.93 29.47 5.06
CA GLY A 194 3.62 29.57 4.45
C GLY A 194 3.41 30.83 3.61
N SER A 195 4.43 31.68 3.45
CA SER A 195 4.33 32.86 2.59
C SER A 195 4.36 32.42 1.13
N THR A 196 3.44 32.95 0.31
CA THR A 196 3.49 32.71 -1.13
C THR A 196 4.77 33.30 -1.69
N VAL A 197 5.52 32.50 -2.47
CA VAL A 197 6.74 32.92 -3.15
C VAL A 197 6.55 33.02 -4.66
N SER A 198 5.65 32.20 -5.22
CA SER A 198 5.23 32.37 -6.60
C SER A 198 3.86 31.74 -6.87
N LYS A 199 3.16 32.28 -7.86
CA LYS A 199 1.94 31.67 -8.39
C LYS A 199 1.76 32.00 -9.87
N GLY A 200 1.08 31.10 -10.58
CA GLY A 200 0.80 31.27 -12.00
C GLY A 200 0.12 30.05 -12.59
N GLN A 201 -0.10 30.07 -13.90
CA GLN A 201 -0.77 28.97 -14.60
C GLN A 201 0.25 28.03 -15.25
N PHE A 202 -0.10 26.76 -15.30
CA PHE A 202 0.53 25.75 -16.14
C PHE A 202 -0.43 25.27 -17.23
N VAL A 203 0.10 25.06 -18.44
CA VAL A 203 -0.58 24.42 -19.56
C VAL A 203 0.35 23.35 -20.11
N ASN A 204 -0.06 22.09 -20.09
CA ASN A 204 0.72 20.94 -20.57
C ASN A 204 2.14 20.89 -19.98
N GLY A 205 2.24 21.08 -18.66
CA GLY A 205 3.51 21.03 -17.92
C GLY A 205 4.37 22.28 -18.04
N LYS A 206 3.97 23.26 -18.86
CA LYS A 206 4.71 24.49 -19.11
C LYS A 206 4.04 25.68 -18.41
N LYS A 207 4.83 26.57 -17.84
CA LYS A 207 4.32 27.86 -17.34
C LYS A 207 3.63 28.61 -18.47
N SER A 208 2.53 29.28 -18.16
CA SER A 208 1.73 30.03 -19.12
C SER A 208 1.14 31.28 -18.47
N GLY A 209 0.96 32.33 -19.25
CA GLY A 209 0.42 33.61 -18.80
C GLY A 209 1.34 34.34 -17.82
N ILE A 210 0.75 35.23 -17.03
CA ILE A 210 1.47 36.03 -16.05
C ILE A 210 1.78 35.18 -14.82
N TRP A 211 3.07 35.12 -14.49
CA TRP A 211 3.60 34.56 -13.25
C TRP A 211 3.99 35.68 -12.31
N GLN A 212 3.54 35.56 -11.06
CA GLN A 212 3.78 36.53 -10.01
C GLN A 212 4.76 35.93 -9.00
N PHE A 213 5.75 36.72 -8.59
CA PHE A 213 6.77 36.36 -7.60
C PHE A 213 6.76 37.33 -6.44
N PHE A 214 6.92 36.78 -5.23
CA PHE A 214 6.75 37.52 -4.00
C PHE A 214 7.96 37.33 -3.09
N GLU A 215 8.35 38.40 -2.41
CA GLU A 215 9.35 38.37 -1.33
C GLU A 215 8.74 39.00 -0.08
N LYS A 216 8.82 38.30 1.05
CA LYS A 216 8.23 38.74 2.34
C LYS A 216 6.76 39.18 2.19
N GLY A 217 6.01 38.45 1.35
CA GLY A 217 4.58 38.71 1.08
C GLY A 217 4.29 39.85 0.11
N LYS A 218 5.30 40.58 -0.39
CA LYS A 218 5.11 41.67 -1.37
C LYS A 218 5.42 41.19 -2.77
N LEU A 219 4.58 41.57 -3.74
CA LEU A 219 4.82 41.32 -5.15
C LEU A 219 6.09 42.08 -5.59
N VAL A 220 7.09 41.35 -6.06
CA VAL A 220 8.37 41.93 -6.52
C VAL A 220 8.58 41.80 -8.02
N LYS A 221 7.88 40.86 -8.67
CA LYS A 221 8.06 40.61 -10.10
C LYS A 221 6.81 39.99 -10.72
N GLU A 222 6.47 40.46 -11.91
CA GLU A 222 5.54 39.80 -12.82
C GLU A 222 6.25 39.48 -14.13
N MET A 223 6.00 38.30 -14.68
CA MET A 223 6.57 37.89 -15.97
C MET A 223 5.53 37.17 -16.79
N ASN A 224 5.35 37.55 -18.06
CA ASN A 224 4.65 36.69 -19.00
C ASN A 224 5.56 35.51 -19.34
N MET A 225 5.18 34.32 -18.88
CA MET A 225 5.89 33.06 -19.10
C MET A 225 5.20 32.18 -20.14
N SER A 226 4.33 32.74 -20.98
CA SER A 226 3.75 32.01 -22.10
C SER A 226 4.84 31.62 -23.09
N PHE A 227 4.92 30.34 -23.43
CA PHE A 227 5.79 29.91 -24.53
C PHE A 227 5.27 30.50 -25.86
N PRO A 228 6.15 31.07 -26.72
CA PRO A 228 5.71 31.58 -28.02
C PRO A 228 5.15 30.43 -28.88
N GLU A 229 3.99 30.64 -29.50
CA GLU A 229 3.29 29.65 -30.34
C GLU A 229 4.10 29.18 -31.57
N ASN A 230 5.14 29.92 -31.96
CA ASN A 230 5.80 29.76 -33.27
C ASN A 230 6.83 28.62 -33.39
N ALA A 231 6.97 27.71 -32.41
CA ALA A 231 7.96 26.63 -32.47
C ALA A 231 7.43 25.31 -33.07
N THR A 232 6.21 25.25 -33.61
CA THR A 232 5.59 24.01 -34.16
C THR A 232 5.31 24.02 -35.67
N LYS A 233 5.83 25.01 -36.42
CA LYS A 233 5.84 24.97 -37.90
C LYS A 233 7.26 25.03 -38.47
N SER A 234 8.05 23.99 -38.22
CA SER A 234 9.28 23.73 -38.98
C SER A 234 9.72 22.30 -38.73
N LYS A 235 9.22 21.39 -39.58
CA LYS A 235 9.80 20.10 -39.97
C LYS A 235 8.73 19.34 -40.77
N ASN A 236 8.52 19.81 -41.99
CA ASN A 236 7.98 19.05 -43.11
C ASN A 236 8.48 19.79 -44.36
N ASN A 237 9.76 19.63 -44.64
CA ASN A 237 10.36 19.76 -45.96
C ASN A 237 11.21 18.50 -46.17
#